data_AF-A0A7C2S9S1-F1
#
_entry.id   AF-A0A7C2S9S1-F1
#
_cell.length_a   1.000
_cell.length_b   1.000
_cell.length_c   1.000
_cell.angle_alpha   90.00
_cell.angle_beta   90.00
_cell.angle_gamma   90.00
#
_symmetry.space_group_name_H-M   'P 1'
#
loop_
_entity.id
_entity.type
_entity.pdbx_description
1 polymer ?
#
loop_
_entity_poly.entity_id
_entity_poly.type
_entity_poly.pdbx_seq_one_letter_code
_entity_poly.pdbx_strand_id
1 'polypeptide(L)'
;MKLGDFLENLSGSVENPEDLVSAIEEATHFGMNHLYILISRSGSRAVLVLHINPYTEDLLSLVMIIPIGCGDRAPSIEEAGMLARRFGGAIMATGDCSYILVGYDQNMDLSRFIESIFGAISPGSWGLLRVEDYSYDLLSLYQEDLG
;
A
#
# COMPACT_ATOMS: atom_id res chain seq x y z
N MET A 1 -5.21 6.30 -14.86
CA MET A 1 -4.75 7.58 -14.27
C MET A 1 -3.31 7.79 -14.70
N LYS A 2 -2.84 9.02 -14.96
CA LYS A 2 -1.40 9.25 -15.22
C LYS A 2 -0.61 9.24 -13.91
N LEU A 3 0.66 8.83 -13.96
CA LEU A 3 1.53 8.84 -12.78
C LEU A 3 1.73 10.27 -12.22
N GLY A 4 1.76 11.29 -13.08
CA GLY A 4 1.76 12.69 -12.67
C GLY A 4 0.53 13.05 -11.82
N ASP A 5 -0.68 12.71 -12.29
CA ASP A 5 -1.92 12.96 -11.53
C ASP A 5 -1.92 12.21 -10.18
N PHE A 6 -1.39 10.98 -10.16
CA PHE A 6 -1.27 10.20 -8.93
C PHE A 6 -0.34 10.89 -7.92
N LEU A 7 0.82 11.36 -8.37
CA LEU A 7 1.78 12.10 -7.55
C LEU A 7 1.16 13.39 -7.02
N GLU A 8 0.52 14.19 -7.86
CA GLU A 8 -0.14 15.44 -7.45
C GLU A 8 -1.20 15.19 -6.37
N ASN A 9 -2.03 14.17 -6.55
CA ASN A 9 -3.09 13.83 -5.58
C ASN A 9 -2.52 13.35 -4.24
N LEU A 10 -1.43 12.57 -4.26
CA LEU A 10 -0.91 11.95 -3.05
C LEU A 10 0.11 12.82 -2.31
N SER A 11 0.86 13.68 -2.99
CA SER A 11 1.97 14.45 -2.41
C SER A 11 1.54 15.33 -1.22
N GLY A 12 0.32 15.89 -1.26
CA GLY A 12 -0.22 16.67 -0.15
C GLY A 12 -0.57 15.86 1.10
N SER A 13 -0.56 14.53 1.00
CA SER A 13 -0.90 13.59 2.07
C SER A 13 0.30 12.80 2.59
N VAL A 14 1.52 13.13 2.15
CA VAL A 14 2.77 12.43 2.47
C VAL A 14 3.75 13.40 3.16
N GLU A 15 4.45 12.94 4.20
CA GLU A 15 5.46 13.71 4.96
C GLU A 15 6.73 13.99 4.16
N ASN A 16 7.13 13.01 3.35
CA ASN A 16 8.32 12.98 2.52
C ASN A 16 7.94 12.70 1.04
N PRO A 17 7.28 13.64 0.35
CA PRO A 17 6.82 13.46 -1.02
C PRO A 17 7.97 13.22 -2.02
N GLU A 18 9.18 13.71 -1.72
CA GLU A 18 10.39 13.48 -2.51
C GLU A 18 10.75 12.00 -2.65
N ASP A 19 10.51 11.18 -1.61
CA ASP A 19 10.78 9.74 -1.65
C ASP A 19 9.78 9.02 -2.55
N LEU A 20 8.52 9.47 -2.54
CA LEU A 20 7.48 8.98 -3.45
C LEU A 20 7.81 9.31 -4.91
N VAL A 21 8.26 10.54 -5.17
CA VAL A 21 8.66 10.97 -6.52
C VAL A 21 9.85 10.15 -7.00
N SER A 22 10.90 10.02 -6.17
CA SER A 22 12.10 9.26 -6.51
C SER A 22 11.79 7.81 -6.84
N ALA A 23 10.94 7.15 -6.04
CA ALA A 23 10.54 5.76 -6.27
C ALA A 23 9.85 5.56 -7.64
N ILE A 24 8.96 6.49 -8.04
CA ILE A 24 8.24 6.41 -9.32
C ILE A 24 9.16 6.75 -10.50
N GLU A 25 10.02 7.76 -10.36
CA GLU A 25 11.00 8.12 -11.39
C GLU A 25 11.97 6.98 -11.66
N GLU A 26 12.51 6.35 -10.61
CA GLU A 26 13.39 5.19 -10.75
C GLU A 26 12.66 4.00 -11.38
N ALA A 27 11.43 3.68 -10.94
CA ALA A 27 10.64 2.60 -11.54
C ALA A 27 10.41 2.81 -13.04
N THR A 28 10.13 4.05 -13.44
CA THR A 28 9.94 4.45 -14.84
C THR A 28 11.25 4.35 -15.62
N HIS A 29 12.35 4.84 -15.04
CA HIS A 29 13.68 4.79 -15.65
C HIS A 29 14.16 3.36 -15.91
N PHE A 30 13.93 2.45 -14.96
CA PHE A 30 14.30 1.05 -15.07
C PHE A 30 13.31 0.20 -15.86
N GLY A 31 12.17 0.76 -16.28
CA GLY A 31 11.16 0.02 -17.05
C GLY A 31 10.43 -1.03 -16.21
N MET A 32 10.24 -0.76 -14.92
CA MET A 32 9.54 -1.66 -14.01
C MET A 32 8.03 -1.57 -14.21
N ASN A 33 7.33 -2.71 -14.13
CA ASN A 33 5.87 -2.74 -14.21
C ASN A 33 5.20 -2.72 -12.82
N HIS A 34 5.94 -3.05 -11.77
CA HIS A 34 5.44 -3.07 -10.40
C HIS A 34 6.37 -2.26 -9.50
N LEU A 35 5.78 -1.41 -8.69
CA LEU A 35 6.44 -0.67 -7.63
C LEU A 35 5.67 -0.91 -6.34
N TYR A 36 6.38 -1.40 -5.33
CA TYR A 36 5.87 -1.65 -4.00
C TYR A 36 6.43 -0.57 -3.09
N ILE A 37 5.58 0.15 -2.36
CA ILE A 37 5.97 1.24 -1.50
C ILE A 37 5.49 0.93 -0.08
N LEU A 38 6.41 0.77 0.86
CA LEU A 38 6.08 0.64 2.26
C LEU A 38 5.70 2.01 2.80
N ILE A 39 4.45 2.15 3.23
CA ILE A 39 3.91 3.37 3.80
C ILE A 39 3.49 3.14 5.24
N SER A 40 3.65 4.16 6.08
CA SER A 40 3.21 4.11 7.47
C SER A 40 2.48 5.37 7.91
N ARG A 41 1.66 5.20 8.95
CA ARG A 41 0.98 6.29 9.66
C ARG A 41 0.70 5.83 11.08
N SER A 42 1.11 6.64 12.06
CA SER A 42 0.88 6.40 13.49
C SER A 42 1.24 4.97 13.95
N GLY A 43 2.34 4.42 13.43
CA GLY A 43 2.84 3.08 13.80
C GLY A 43 2.14 1.91 13.08
N SER A 44 1.15 2.17 12.24
CA SER A 44 0.56 1.17 11.34
C SER A 44 1.23 1.24 9.97
N ARG A 45 1.47 0.09 9.35
CA ARG A 45 2.14 -0.05 8.06
C ARG A 45 1.22 -0.72 7.04
N ALA A 46 1.37 -0.34 5.78
CA ALA A 46 0.76 -1.00 4.64
C ALA A 46 1.72 -0.89 3.44
N VAL A 47 1.55 -1.74 2.43
CA VAL A 47 2.28 -1.63 1.17
C VAL A 47 1.34 -1.15 0.08
N LEU A 48 1.72 -0.07 -0.59
CA LEU A 48 1.07 0.44 -1.77
C LEU A 48 1.71 -0.21 -3.00
N VAL A 49 0.92 -0.96 -3.77
CA VAL A 49 1.38 -1.64 -4.99
C VAL A 49 0.85 -0.90 -6.19
N LEU A 50 1.76 -0.28 -6.93
CA LEU A 50 1.51 0.41 -8.17
C LEU A 50 1.84 -0.54 -9.33
N HIS A 51 0.84 -0.87 -10.14
CA HIS A 51 1.05 -1.50 -11.44
C HIS A 51 1.10 -0.40 -12.49
N ILE A 52 2.28 -0.20 -13.06
CA ILE A 52 2.59 0.92 -13.92
C ILE A 52 2.93 0.44 -15.33
N ASN A 53 2.58 1.22 -16.33
CA ASN A 53 3.15 1.10 -17.67
C ASN A 53 4.27 2.14 -17.79
N PRO A 54 5.55 1.74 -17.74
CA PRO A 54 6.67 2.69 -17.72
C PRO A 54 6.85 3.43 -19.05
N TYR A 55 6.29 2.93 -20.16
CA TYR A 55 6.41 3.57 -21.47
C TYR A 55 5.37 4.65 -21.70
N THR A 56 4.19 4.51 -21.10
CA THR A 56 3.08 5.46 -21.26
C THR A 56 2.83 6.29 -20.00
N GLU A 57 3.55 5.99 -18.92
CA GLU A 57 3.40 6.59 -17.58
C GLU A 57 1.96 6.48 -17.05
N ASP A 58 1.30 5.37 -17.37
CA ASP A 58 -0.05 5.07 -16.88
C ASP A 58 0.02 4.23 -15.61
N LEU A 59 -0.73 4.64 -14.59
CA LEU A 59 -1.09 3.77 -13.47
C LEU A 59 -2.26 2.88 -13.91
N LEU A 60 -1.96 1.59 -14.12
CA LEU A 60 -2.91 0.58 -14.60
C LEU A 60 -3.79 0.05 -13.47
N SER A 61 -3.20 -0.24 -12.32
CA SER A 61 -3.93 -0.63 -11.13
C SER A 61 -3.17 -0.23 -9.87
N LEU A 62 -3.92 -0.01 -8.80
CA LEU A 62 -3.39 0.27 -7.48
C LEU A 62 -4.00 -0.71 -6.47
N VAL A 63 -3.17 -1.34 -5.65
CA VAL A 63 -3.60 -2.28 -4.60
C VAL A 63 -2.89 -1.90 -3.31
N MET A 64 -3.61 -1.93 -2.20
CA MET A 64 -3.02 -1.82 -0.87
C MET A 64 -2.95 -3.19 -0.21
N ILE A 65 -1.76 -3.58 0.24
CA ILE A 65 -1.52 -4.76 1.06
C ILE A 65 -1.47 -4.32 2.52
N ILE A 66 -2.39 -4.84 3.31
CA ILE A 66 -2.52 -4.54 4.73
C ILE A 66 -2.06 -5.77 5.51
N PRO A 67 -0.95 -5.70 6.26
CA PRO A 67 -0.58 -6.78 7.17
C PRO A 67 -1.58 -6.80 8.33
N ILE A 68 -2.20 -7.96 8.58
CA ILE A 68 -3.18 -8.12 9.68
C ILE A 68 -2.66 -8.99 10.82
N GLY A 69 -1.52 -9.67 10.64
CA GLY A 69 -0.80 -10.36 11.72
C GLY A 69 -0.08 -11.63 11.24
N CYS A 70 0.84 -12.13 12.07
CA CYS A 70 1.61 -13.35 11.83
C CYS A 70 1.62 -14.25 13.07
N GLY A 71 1.68 -15.58 12.85
CA GLY A 71 1.77 -16.58 13.91
C GLY A 71 0.64 -16.46 14.93
N ASP A 72 0.97 -16.47 16.22
CA ASP A 72 0.00 -16.36 17.31
C ASP A 72 -0.72 -15.00 17.39
N ARG A 73 -0.24 -13.99 16.64
CA ARG A 73 -0.87 -12.66 16.52
C ARG A 73 -1.76 -12.55 15.29
N ALA A 74 -1.79 -13.56 14.43
CA ALA A 74 -2.67 -13.56 13.27
C ALA A 74 -4.14 -13.63 13.72
N PRO A 75 -5.03 -12.79 13.17
CA PRO A 75 -6.46 -12.89 13.45
C PRO A 75 -7.01 -14.20 12.90
N SER A 76 -8.09 -14.69 13.50
CA SER A 76 -8.81 -15.85 12.96
C SER A 76 -9.31 -15.56 11.53
N ILE A 77 -9.55 -16.62 10.75
CA ILE A 77 -10.09 -16.50 9.38
C ILE A 77 -11.42 -15.72 9.36
N GLU A 78 -12.26 -15.88 10.40
CA GLU A 78 -13.51 -15.12 10.52
C GLU A 78 -13.27 -13.63 10.75
N GLU A 79 -12.34 -13.27 11.64
CA GLU A 79 -11.95 -11.87 11.89
C GLU A 79 -11.30 -11.23 10.66
N ALA A 80 -10.37 -11.93 10.02
CA ALA A 80 -9.79 -11.52 8.74
C ALA A 80 -10.88 -11.37 7.67
N GLY A 81 -11.87 -12.27 7.64
CA GLY A 81 -13.05 -12.23 6.77
C GLY A 81 -13.92 -11.01 6.98
N MET A 82 -14.15 -10.63 8.24
CA MET A 82 -14.90 -9.42 8.57
C MET A 82 -14.16 -8.16 8.12
N LEU A 83 -12.85 -8.09 8.36
CA LEU A 83 -12.03 -6.96 7.92
C LEU A 83 -11.98 -6.87 6.39
N ALA A 84 -11.72 -7.97 5.69
CA ALA A 84 -11.66 -8.00 4.23
C ALA A 84 -12.98 -7.55 3.59
N ARG A 85 -14.13 -8.04 4.09
CA ARG A 85 -15.45 -7.59 3.61
C ARG A 85 -15.68 -6.09 3.82
N ARG A 86 -15.22 -5.53 4.94
CA ARG A 86 -15.35 -4.09 5.23
C ARG A 86 -14.61 -3.23 4.20
N PHE A 87 -13.49 -3.72 3.68
CA PHE A 87 -12.70 -3.03 2.67
C PHE A 87 -13.08 -3.37 1.23
N GLY A 88 -13.97 -4.34 1.01
CA GLY A 88 -14.14 -4.94 -0.32
C GLY A 88 -12.87 -5.64 -0.81
N GLY A 89 -12.02 -6.10 0.11
CA GLY A 89 -10.73 -6.72 -0.17
C GLY A 89 -10.77 -8.25 -0.16
N ALA A 90 -9.65 -8.84 -0.57
CA ALA A 90 -9.39 -10.28 -0.52
C ALA A 90 -8.38 -10.61 0.57
N ILE A 91 -8.48 -11.79 1.17
CA ILE A 91 -7.48 -12.27 2.13
C ILE A 91 -6.43 -13.07 1.38
N MET A 92 -5.17 -12.80 1.70
CA MET A 92 -4.02 -13.60 1.28
C MET A 92 -3.29 -14.10 2.53
N ALA A 93 -3.00 -15.39 2.58
CA ALA A 93 -2.16 -15.98 3.62
C ALA A 93 -0.86 -16.49 2.98
N THR A 94 0.28 -16.09 3.52
CA THR A 94 1.60 -16.57 3.08
C THR A 94 2.40 -17.01 4.30
N GLY A 95 2.66 -18.32 4.39
CA GLY A 95 3.23 -18.91 5.60
C GLY A 95 2.30 -18.67 6.80
N ASP A 96 2.87 -18.14 7.87
CA ASP A 96 2.14 -17.84 9.11
C ASP A 96 1.53 -16.43 9.13
N CYS A 97 1.72 -15.64 8.07
CA CYS A 97 1.26 -14.26 7.96
C CYS A 97 0.00 -14.14 7.12
N SER A 98 -0.91 -13.28 7.56
CA SER A 98 -2.15 -12.94 6.85
C SER A 98 -2.16 -11.46 6.45
N TYR A 99 -2.68 -11.22 5.26
CA TYR A 99 -2.77 -9.91 4.63
C TYR A 99 -4.16 -9.70 4.04
N ILE A 100 -4.59 -8.44 3.96
CA ILE A 100 -5.75 -8.02 3.17
C ILE A 100 -5.25 -7.23 1.97
N LEU A 101 -5.71 -7.64 0.79
CA LEU A 101 -5.47 -6.98 -0.48
C LEU A 101 -6.71 -6.15 -0.82
N VAL A 102 -6.55 -4.83 -0.97
CA VAL A 102 -7.63 -3.93 -1.33
C VAL A 102 -7.29 -3.22 -2.63
N GLY A 103 -8.06 -3.47 -3.69
CA GLY A 103 -7.92 -2.78 -4.95
C GLY A 103 -8.53 -1.38 -4.89
N TYR A 104 -7.84 -0.40 -5.47
CA TYR A 104 -8.37 0.94 -5.66
C TYR A 104 -9.37 0.97 -6.81
N ASP A 105 -10.59 1.42 -6.52
CA ASP A 105 -11.58 1.77 -7.54
C ASP A 105 -11.27 3.16 -8.07
N GLN A 106 -10.99 3.29 -9.37
CA GLN A 106 -10.63 4.55 -10.02
C GLN A 106 -11.73 5.63 -9.95
N ASN A 107 -12.95 5.27 -9.54
CA ASN A 107 -14.05 6.21 -9.29
C ASN A 107 -14.03 6.84 -7.88
N MET A 108 -13.19 6.34 -6.98
CA MET A 108 -13.01 6.87 -5.64
C MET A 108 -11.93 7.96 -5.62
N ASP A 109 -11.99 8.89 -4.67
CA ASP A 109 -10.87 9.80 -4.41
C ASP A 109 -9.71 9.04 -3.74
N LEU A 110 -8.48 9.23 -4.22
CA LEU A 110 -7.30 8.49 -3.75
C LEU A 110 -7.00 8.75 -2.27
N SER A 111 -7.12 10.00 -1.82
CA SER A 111 -6.90 10.36 -0.42
C SER A 111 -7.95 9.68 0.48
N ARG A 112 -9.23 9.70 0.08
CA ARG A 112 -10.29 8.97 0.78
C ARG A 112 -10.08 7.47 0.80
N PHE A 113 -9.59 6.89 -0.29
CA PHE A 113 -9.27 5.47 -0.35
C PHE A 113 -8.23 5.12 0.72
N ILE A 114 -7.12 5.84 0.76
CA ILE A 114 -6.05 5.61 1.74
C ILE A 114 -6.52 5.89 3.17
N GLU A 115 -7.26 6.98 3.39
CA GLU A 115 -7.86 7.32 4.68
C GLU A 115 -8.81 6.22 5.18
N SER A 116 -9.60 5.61 4.29
CA SER A 116 -10.52 4.54 4.66
C SER A 116 -9.79 3.31 5.19
N ILE A 117 -8.62 2.99 4.61
CA ILE A 117 -7.78 1.89 5.05
C ILE A 117 -7.13 2.22 6.40
N PHE A 118 -6.37 3.32 6.47
CA PHE A 118 -5.65 3.69 7.69
C PHE A 118 -6.60 4.00 8.85
N GLY A 119 -7.76 4.59 8.61
CA GLY A 119 -8.78 4.82 9.64
C GLY A 119 -9.39 3.54 10.20
N ALA A 120 -9.31 2.42 9.48
CA ALA A 120 -9.84 1.14 9.93
C ALA A 120 -8.78 0.25 10.59
N ILE A 121 -7.53 0.28 10.11
CA ILE A 121 -6.43 -0.51 10.70
C ILE A 121 -5.74 0.24 11.84
N SER A 122 -5.88 1.56 11.88
CA SER A 122 -5.37 2.45 12.93
C SER A 122 -6.44 3.47 13.35
N PRO A 123 -7.50 3.05 14.06
CA PRO A 123 -8.58 3.95 14.46
C PRO A 123 -8.06 5.12 15.30
N GLY A 124 -8.32 6.36 14.85
CA GLY A 124 -7.83 7.57 15.51
C GLY A 124 -6.39 7.96 15.16
N SER A 125 -5.77 7.30 14.18
CA SER A 125 -4.53 7.79 13.57
C SER A 125 -4.81 9.07 12.79
N TRP A 126 -4.04 10.11 13.07
CA TRP A 126 -4.06 11.38 12.34
C TRP A 126 -2.65 11.71 11.87
N GLY A 127 -2.54 12.47 10.78
CA GLY A 127 -1.27 12.90 10.23
C GLY A 127 -1.08 12.45 8.80
N LEU A 128 0.08 12.83 8.26
CA LEU A 128 0.48 12.51 6.90
C LEU A 128 0.99 11.05 6.84
N LEU A 129 1.01 10.47 5.63
CA LEU A 129 1.68 9.19 5.39
C LEU A 129 3.19 9.41 5.37
N ARG A 130 3.95 8.44 5.83
CA ARG A 130 5.39 8.40 5.61
C ARG A 130 5.72 7.29 4.62
N VAL A 131 6.52 7.59 3.62
CA VAL A 131 7.20 6.56 2.80
C VAL A 131 8.39 6.06 3.60
N GLU A 132 8.42 4.77 3.92
CA GLU A 132 9.52 4.16 4.69
C GLU A 132 10.56 3.52 3.79
N ASP A 133 10.12 2.83 2.74
CA ASP A 133 10.97 2.13 1.79
C ASP A 133 10.18 1.83 0.50
N TYR A 134 10.87 1.46 -0.58
CA TYR A 134 10.24 0.97 -1.81
C TYR A 134 11.07 -0.12 -2.47
N SER A 135 10.41 -0.95 -3.27
CA SER A 135 11.05 -2.02 -4.01
C SER A 135 10.29 -2.36 -5.28
N TYR A 136 10.97 -3.05 -6.18
CA TYR A 136 10.39 -3.65 -7.38
C TYR A 136 10.09 -5.15 -7.19
N ASP A 137 10.44 -5.69 -6.02
CA ASP A 137 10.13 -7.04 -5.57
C ASP A 137 9.49 -6.98 -4.17
N LEU A 138 8.28 -7.53 -4.03
CA LEU A 138 7.54 -7.55 -2.77
C LEU A 138 8.33 -8.21 -1.64
N LEU A 139 9.15 -9.23 -1.96
CA LEU A 139 9.85 -10.03 -0.95
C LEU A 139 10.92 -9.25 -0.19
N SER A 140 11.43 -8.14 -0.74
CA SER A 140 12.47 -7.36 -0.08
C SER A 140 11.93 -6.33 0.91
N LEU A 141 10.63 -5.97 0.85
CA LEU A 141 10.02 -4.96 1.74
C LEU A 141 9.54 -5.54 3.06
N TYR A 142 9.18 -6.82 3.07
CA TYR A 142 8.80 -7.55 4.28
C TYR A 142 9.95 -8.45 4.72
N GLN A 143 11.11 -7.87 4.96
CA GLN A 143 12.09 -8.48 5.86
C GLN A 143 11.72 -8.06 7.29
N GLU A 144 10.67 -8.66 7.87
CA GLU A 144 10.60 -8.69 9.32
C GLU A 144 11.74 -9.57 9.82
N ASP A 145 12.55 -9.04 10.74
CA ASP A 145 13.56 -9.77 11.48
C ASP A 145 12.99 -11.13 11.91
N LEU A 146 13.54 -12.21 11.33
CA LEU A 146 13.33 -13.59 11.77
C LEU A 146 14.03 -13.80 13.13
N GLY A 147 13.66 -13.00 14.13
CA GLY A 147 14.23 -12.96 15.49
C GLY A 147 13.20 -13.26 16.55
#